data_AF-A0A8D8HB58-F1
#
_entry.id   AF-A0A8D8HB58-F1
#
_cell.length_a   1.000
_cell.length_b   1.000
_cell.length_c   1.000
_cell.angle_alpha   90.00
_cell.angle_beta   90.00
_cell.angle_gamma   90.00
#
_symmetry.space_group_name_H-M   'P 1'
#
loop_
_entity.id
_entity.type
_entity.pdbx_description
1 polymer ?
#
loop_
_entity_poly.entity_id
_entity_poly.type
_entity_poly.pdbx_seq_one_letter_code
_entity_poly.pdbx_strand_id
1 'polypeptide(L)'
;MAMRANIFNENFLNEADQDANTVLIELDKGLRSAKIGEQCEAIIRFPKLFEKYPFPILINSSFLKLAELFRIGSNLSRLWILRVCQQSEKHLEKIVNVEEFVKRIFMVIHSNDPVARALTLR
;
A
#
# COMPACT_ATOMS: atom_id res chain seq x y z
N MET A 1 20.49 3.35 -4.98
CA MET A 1 19.59 4.43 -4.49
C MET A 1 18.56 3.95 -3.46
N ALA A 2 18.83 2.91 -2.66
CA ALA A 2 17.86 2.39 -1.66
C ALA A 2 17.93 3.07 -0.27
N MET A 3 19.02 3.78 0.04
CA MET A 3 19.29 4.30 1.38
C MET A 3 18.40 5.46 1.84
N ARG A 4 17.82 6.24 0.92
CA ARG A 4 17.11 7.48 1.29
C ARG A 4 15.68 7.25 1.82
N ALA A 5 15.04 6.13 1.47
CA ALA A 5 13.72 5.76 1.99
C ALA A 5 13.78 5.23 3.43
N ASN A 6 14.92 4.64 3.84
CA ASN A 6 15.06 4.04 5.17
C ASN A 6 15.04 5.07 6.31
N ILE A 7 15.57 6.28 6.11
CA ILE A 7 15.77 7.24 7.23
C ILE A 7 14.45 7.83 7.73
N PHE A 8 13.48 8.11 6.85
CA PHE A 8 12.16 8.64 7.27
C PHE A 8 11.27 7.56 7.91
N ASN A 9 11.57 6.28 7.67
CA ASN A 9 10.72 5.16 8.08
C ASN A 9 11.00 4.71 9.53
N GLU A 10 12.20 4.98 10.06
CA GLU A 10 12.63 4.56 11.41
C GLU A 10 11.70 5.13 12.50
N ASN A 11 11.40 6.43 12.46
CA ASN A 11 10.62 7.11 13.50
C ASN A 11 9.14 6.67 13.60
N PHE A 12 8.52 6.22 12.51
CA PHE A 12 7.07 5.93 12.48
C PHE A 12 6.63 4.79 13.42
N LEU A 13 7.50 3.79 13.65
CA LEU A 13 7.16 2.65 14.52
C LEU A 13 7.97 2.61 15.82
N ASN A 14 8.83 3.61 16.04
CA ASN A 14 9.65 3.75 17.26
C ASN A 14 8.87 4.38 18.43
N GLU A 15 7.64 4.83 18.21
CA GLU A 15 6.70 5.04 19.31
C GLU A 15 6.29 3.65 19.83
N ALA A 16 6.93 3.26 20.93
CA ALA A 16 6.66 2.02 21.67
C ALA A 16 5.15 1.89 21.96
N ASP A 17 4.62 0.69 21.73
CA ASP A 17 3.26 0.23 22.11
C ASP A 17 2.03 0.79 21.37
N GLN A 18 2.15 1.30 20.14
CA GLN A 18 0.94 1.54 19.33
C GLN A 18 0.30 0.23 18.83
N ASP A 19 -0.95 -0.03 19.23
CA ASP A 19 -1.78 -1.15 18.75
C ASP A 19 -1.91 -1.14 17.21
N ALA A 20 -1.92 -2.33 16.60
CA ALA A 20 -1.96 -2.49 15.15
C ALA A 20 -3.17 -1.79 14.52
N ASN A 21 -4.33 -1.74 15.20
CA ASN A 21 -5.51 -1.05 14.70
C ASN A 21 -5.32 0.47 14.70
N THR A 22 -4.67 1.03 15.73
CA THR A 22 -4.36 2.47 15.79
C THR A 22 -3.48 2.88 14.62
N VAL A 23 -2.40 2.14 14.37
CA VAL A 23 -1.50 2.39 13.23
C VAL A 23 -2.27 2.29 11.90
N LEU A 24 -3.13 1.27 11.74
CA LEU A 24 -3.94 1.10 10.53
C LEU A 24 -4.91 2.28 10.33
N ILE A 25 -5.55 2.77 11.39
CA ILE A 25 -6.49 3.92 11.34
C ILE A 25 -5.76 5.19 10.88
N GLU A 26 -4.55 5.43 11.38
CA GLU A 26 -3.75 6.59 10.96
C GLU A 26 -3.34 6.49 9.48
N LEU A 27 -2.89 5.31 9.04
CA LEU A 27 -2.57 5.07 7.64
C LEU A 27 -3.81 5.23 6.76
N ASP A 28 -4.96 4.72 7.18
CA ASP A 28 -6.24 4.90 6.48
C ASP A 28 -6.61 6.38 6.32
N LYS A 29 -6.37 7.19 7.36
CA LYS A 29 -6.57 8.64 7.29
C LYS A 29 -5.64 9.28 6.26
N GLY A 30 -4.37 8.87 6.26
CA GLY A 30 -3.38 9.32 5.27
C GLY A 30 -3.74 8.93 3.83
N LEU A 31 -4.22 7.69 3.61
CA LEU A 31 -4.67 7.23 2.29
C LEU A 31 -5.82 8.08 1.72
N ARG A 32 -6.69 8.61 2.59
CA ARG A 32 -7.81 9.49 2.22
C ARG A 32 -7.44 10.97 2.12
N SER A 33 -6.20 11.35 2.41
CA SER A 33 -5.77 12.75 2.31
C SER A 33 -5.85 13.26 0.88
N ALA A 34 -6.34 14.49 0.72
CA ALA A 34 -6.30 15.20 -0.56
C ALA A 34 -4.87 15.64 -0.94
N LYS A 35 -3.95 15.68 0.03
CA LYS A 35 -2.56 16.04 -0.21
C LYS A 35 -1.78 14.81 -0.68
N ILE A 36 -1.29 14.86 -1.91
CA ILE A 36 -0.57 13.74 -2.52
C ILE A 36 0.66 13.29 -1.70
N GLY A 37 1.34 14.23 -1.04
CA GLY A 37 2.49 13.92 -0.17
C GLY A 37 2.10 13.05 1.03
N GLU A 38 1.04 13.43 1.76
CA GLU A 38 0.52 12.67 2.90
C GLU A 38 -0.01 11.30 2.46
N GLN A 39 -0.68 11.23 1.31
CA GLN A 39 -1.15 9.96 0.75
C GLN A 39 0.04 9.04 0.39
N CYS A 40 1.07 9.55 -0.29
CA CYS A 40 2.25 8.76 -0.64
C CYS A 40 3.01 8.29 0.61
N GLU A 41 3.15 9.17 1.60
CA GLU A 41 3.77 8.85 2.88
C GLU A 41 3.04 7.72 3.61
N ALA A 42 1.70 7.73 3.60
CA ALA A 42 0.93 6.64 4.17
C ALA A 42 1.14 5.33 3.40
N ILE A 43 1.16 5.36 2.06
CA ILE A 43 1.37 4.15 1.24
C ILE A 43 2.72 3.49 1.56
N ILE A 44 3.81 4.26 1.62
CA ILE A 44 5.16 3.70 1.82
C ILE A 44 5.40 3.11 3.21
N ARG A 45 4.52 3.38 4.18
CA ARG A 45 4.61 2.84 5.55
C ARG A 45 4.02 1.44 5.69
N PHE A 46 3.20 0.98 4.75
CA PHE A 46 2.57 -0.36 4.79
C PHE A 46 3.55 -1.54 4.86
N PRO A 47 4.69 -1.57 4.14
CA PRO A 47 5.67 -2.65 4.29
C PRO A 47 6.14 -2.81 5.74
N LYS A 48 6.43 -1.70 6.43
CA LYS A 48 6.86 -1.71 7.83
C LYS A 48 5.74 -2.18 8.76
N LEU A 49 4.49 -1.80 8.47
CA LEU A 49 3.31 -2.32 9.17
C LEU A 49 3.21 -3.84 9.06
N PHE A 50 3.41 -4.39 7.86
CA PHE A 50 3.33 -5.84 7.63
C PHE A 50 4.47 -6.62 8.31
N GLU A 51 5.65 -6.02 8.40
CA GLU A 51 6.78 -6.60 9.14
C GLU A 51 6.56 -6.61 10.65
N LYS A 52 6.00 -5.53 11.21
CA LYS A 52 5.69 -5.43 12.64
C LYS A 52 4.50 -6.30 13.04
N TYR A 53 3.47 -6.35 12.20
CA TYR A 53 2.21 -7.03 12.47
C TYR A 53 1.85 -8.00 11.32
N PRO A 54 2.46 -9.19 11.25
CA PRO A 54 2.29 -10.12 10.13
C PRO A 54 0.97 -10.92 10.16
N PHE A 55 -0.11 -10.32 10.68
CA PHE A 55 -1.41 -10.94 10.86
C PHE A 55 -2.18 -11.03 9.52
N PRO A 56 -2.69 -12.21 9.13
CA PRO A 56 -3.40 -12.38 7.86
C PRO A 56 -4.58 -11.43 7.66
N ILE A 57 -5.37 -11.18 8.72
CA ILE A 57 -6.54 -10.28 8.67
C ILE A 57 -6.10 -8.84 8.33
N LEU A 58 -5.05 -8.34 8.99
CA LEU A 58 -4.50 -7.00 8.77
C LEU A 58 -3.97 -6.86 7.34
N ILE A 59 -3.15 -7.83 6.92
CA ILE A 59 -2.52 -7.86 5.60
C ILE A 59 -3.58 -7.90 4.49
N ASN A 60 -4.55 -8.82 4.59
CA ASN A 60 -5.65 -8.94 3.63
C ASN A 60 -6.44 -7.63 3.53
N SER A 61 -6.84 -7.04 4.67
CA SER A 61 -7.61 -5.79 4.67
C SER A 61 -6.83 -4.63 4.07
N SER A 62 -5.52 -4.56 4.34
CA SER A 62 -4.61 -3.53 3.84
C SER A 62 -4.40 -3.64 2.34
N PHE A 63 -4.16 -4.84 1.81
CA PHE A 63 -4.04 -5.05 0.36
C PHE A 63 -5.34 -4.73 -0.38
N LEU A 64 -6.52 -5.05 0.19
CA LEU A 64 -7.79 -4.65 -0.41
C LEU A 64 -7.98 -3.13 -0.46
N LYS A 65 -7.53 -2.39 0.57
CA LYS A 65 -7.55 -0.92 0.60
C LYS A 65 -6.58 -0.33 -0.42
N LEU A 66 -5.37 -0.86 -0.50
CA LEU A 66 -4.37 -0.44 -1.48
C LEU A 66 -4.85 -0.74 -2.91
N ALA A 67 -5.50 -1.88 -3.15
CA ALA A 67 -6.07 -2.21 -4.46
C ALA A 67 -7.19 -1.25 -4.87
N GLU A 68 -8.04 -0.85 -3.92
CA GLU A 68 -9.05 0.18 -4.20
C GLU A 68 -8.40 1.52 -4.56
N LEU A 69 -7.38 1.94 -3.81
CA LEU A 69 -6.62 3.15 -4.14
C LEU A 69 -5.87 3.03 -5.47
N PHE A 70 -5.37 1.85 -5.85
CA PHE A 70 -4.76 1.61 -7.16
C PHE A 70 -5.78 1.80 -8.28
N ARG A 71 -7.02 1.34 -8.07
CA ARG A 71 -8.12 1.46 -9.01
C ARG A 71 -8.46 2.92 -9.31
N ILE A 72 -8.75 3.72 -8.28
CA ILE A 72 -9.24 5.10 -8.43
C ILE A 72 -8.16 6.20 -8.36
N GLY A 73 -6.93 5.85 -7.94
CA GLY A 73 -5.89 6.82 -7.62
C GLY A 73 -5.13 7.40 -8.82
N SER A 74 -4.07 8.15 -8.51
CA SER A 74 -3.14 8.71 -9.50
C SER A 74 -2.08 7.69 -9.92
N ASN A 75 -1.37 7.95 -11.03
CA ASN A 75 -0.24 7.09 -11.43
C ASN A 75 0.89 7.08 -10.38
N LEU A 76 1.07 8.16 -9.63
CA LEU A 76 2.04 8.19 -8.53
C LEU A 76 1.62 7.25 -7.40
N SER A 77 0.34 7.27 -7.03
CA SER A 77 -0.22 6.35 -6.03
C SER A 77 -0.08 4.89 -6.50
N ARG A 78 -0.40 4.60 -7.77
CA ARG A 78 -0.21 3.28 -8.39
C ARG A 78 1.24 2.81 -8.34
N LEU A 79 2.18 3.69 -8.66
CA LEU A 79 3.62 3.39 -8.59
C LEU A 79 4.04 3.00 -7.16
N TRP A 80 3.62 3.75 -6.15
CA TRP A 80 3.98 3.43 -4.77
C TRP A 80 3.30 2.15 -4.28
N ILE A 81 2.04 1.91 -4.66
CA ILE A 81 1.35 0.66 -4.33
C ILE A 81 2.05 -0.55 -4.97
N LEU A 82 2.49 -0.43 -6.23
CA LEU A 82 3.32 -1.44 -6.89
C LEU A 82 4.61 -1.71 -6.09
N ARG A 83 5.30 -0.65 -5.64
CA ARG A 83 6.51 -0.79 -4.81
C ARG A 83 6.22 -1.50 -3.48
N VAL A 84 5.09 -1.21 -2.84
CA VAL A 84 4.66 -1.88 -1.61
C VAL A 84 4.42 -3.37 -1.86
N CYS A 85 3.77 -3.74 -2.97
CA CYS A 85 3.54 -5.13 -3.34
C CYS A 85 4.87 -5.88 -3.57
N GLN A 86 5.81 -5.26 -4.30
CA GLN A 86 7.14 -5.82 -4.56
C GLN A 86 7.96 -5.99 -3.26
N GLN A 87 7.95 -4.99 -2.38
CA GLN A 87 8.68 -5.04 -1.12
C GLN A 87 8.07 -6.05 -0.12
N SER A 88 6.76 -6.28 -0.23
CA SER A 88 5.99 -7.12 0.69
C SER A 88 5.62 -8.48 0.07
N GLU A 89 6.40 -8.97 -0.89
CA GLU A 89 6.14 -10.21 -1.64
C GLU A 89 5.90 -11.42 -0.71
N LYS A 90 6.70 -11.52 0.36
CA LYS A 90 6.57 -12.53 1.44
C LYS A 90 5.23 -12.53 2.18
N HIS A 91 4.39 -11.52 1.97
CA HIS A 91 3.09 -11.37 2.62
C HIS A 91 1.91 -11.55 1.65
N LEU A 92 2.16 -11.64 0.34
CA LEU A 92 1.10 -11.78 -0.66
C LEU A 92 0.31 -13.09 -0.52
N GLU A 93 0.95 -14.16 -0.06
CA GLU A 93 0.30 -15.44 0.24
C GLU A 93 -0.79 -15.35 1.32
N LYS A 94 -0.79 -14.27 2.13
CA LYS A 94 -1.75 -14.04 3.20
C LYS A 94 -3.01 -13.30 2.75
N ILE A 95 -3.11 -12.94 1.48
CA ILE A 95 -4.31 -12.35 0.90
C ILE A 95 -5.35 -13.46 0.74
N VAL A 96 -6.45 -13.36 1.48
CA VAL A 96 -7.55 -14.33 1.44
C VAL A 96 -8.51 -13.99 0.30
N ASN A 97 -8.80 -12.70 0.08
CA ASN A 97 -9.72 -12.23 -0.94
C ASN A 97 -9.00 -11.94 -2.27
N VAL A 98 -8.30 -12.94 -2.82
CA VAL A 98 -7.45 -12.78 -4.02
C VAL A 98 -8.25 -12.32 -5.23
N GLU A 99 -9.44 -12.87 -5.48
CA GLU A 99 -10.27 -12.51 -6.64
C GLU A 99 -10.63 -11.02 -6.63
N GLU A 100 -11.07 -10.51 -5.49
CA GLU A 100 -11.45 -9.10 -5.34
C GLU A 100 -10.23 -8.18 -5.46
N PHE A 101 -9.09 -8.58 -4.89
CA PHE A 101 -7.82 -7.86 -5.03
C PHE A 101 -7.41 -7.75 -6.51
N VAL A 102 -7.33 -8.88 -7.21
CA VAL A 102 -6.92 -8.95 -8.62
C VAL A 102 -7.89 -8.18 -9.51
N LYS A 103 -9.21 -8.33 -9.29
CA LYS A 103 -10.24 -7.60 -10.04
C LYS A 103 -10.04 -6.09 -9.96
N ARG A 104 -9.81 -5.54 -8.76
CA ARG A 104 -9.59 -4.10 -8.57
C ARG A 104 -8.35 -3.58 -9.29
N ILE A 105 -7.24 -4.33 -9.23
CA ILE A 105 -6.00 -3.99 -9.94
C ILE A 105 -6.23 -4.05 -11.46
N PHE A 106 -6.79 -5.16 -11.94
CA PHE A 106 -6.91 -5.43 -13.37
C PHE A 106 -7.87 -4.49 -14.08
N MET A 107 -8.88 -3.93 -13.39
CA MET A 107 -9.77 -2.91 -13.97
C MET A 107 -9.01 -1.71 -14.58
N VAL A 108 -7.83 -1.38 -14.08
CA VAL A 108 -7.01 -0.26 -14.58
C VAL A 108 -6.43 -0.53 -15.98
N ILE A 109 -6.37 -1.79 -16.43
CA ILE A 109 -5.86 -2.14 -17.77
C ILE A 109 -6.70 -1.55 -18.91
N HIS A 110 -7.96 -1.23 -18.63
CA HIS A 110 -8.88 -0.59 -19.58
C HIS A 110 -8.79 0.94 -19.60
N SER A 111 -7.87 1.52 -18.83
CA SER A 111 -7.61 2.96 -18.85
C SER A 111 -7.03 3.41 -20.19
N ASN A 112 -7.43 4.61 -20.63
CA ASN A 112 -6.82 5.27 -21.80
C ASN A 112 -5.40 5.76 -21.52
N ASP A 113 -4.98 5.81 -20.26
CA ASP A 113 -3.63 6.22 -19.87
C ASP A 113 -2.62 5.07 -20.05
N PRO A 114 -1.62 5.21 -20.95
CA PRO A 114 -0.62 4.16 -21.18
C PRO A 114 0.27 3.91 -19.96
N VAL A 115 0.52 4.91 -19.11
CA VAL A 115 1.31 4.75 -17.88
C VAL A 115 0.53 3.93 -16.87
N ALA A 116 -0.77 4.19 -16.71
CA ALA A 116 -1.63 3.41 -15.82
C ALA A 116 -1.67 1.93 -16.24
N ARG A 117 -1.81 1.66 -17.55
CA ARG A 117 -1.76 0.29 -18.09
C ARG A 117 -0.40 -0.36 -17.88
N ALA A 118 0.70 0.37 -18.13
CA ALA A 118 2.05 -0.14 -17.91
C ALA A 118 2.31 -0.50 -16.44
N LEU A 119 1.83 0.32 -15.50
CA LEU A 119 1.93 0.03 -14.06
C LEU A 119 1.11 -1.20 -13.65
N THR A 120 0.00 -1.46 -14.32
CA THR A 120 -0.87 -2.63 -14.04
C THR A 120 -0.22 -3.95 -14.45
N LEU A 121 0.69 -3.93 -15.42
CA LEU A 121 1.38 -5.12 -15.95
C LEU A 121 2.69 -5.47 -15.22
N ARG A 122 3.11 -4.66 -14.24
CA ARG A 122 4.39 -4.78 -13.52
C ARG A 122 4.19 -5.36 -12.13
#